data_AF-A0A7Y2SJ89-F1
#
_entry.id   AF-A0A7Y2SJ89-F1
#
_cell.length_a   1.000
_cell.length_b   1.000
_cell.length_c   1.000
_cell.angle_alpha   90.00
_cell.angle_beta   90.00
_cell.angle_gamma   90.00
#
_symmetry.space_group_name_H-M   'P 1'
#
loop_
_entity.id
_entity.type
_entity.pdbx_description
1 polymer ?
#
loop_
_entity_poly.entity_id
_entity_poly.type
_entity_poly.pdbx_seq_one_letter_code
_entity_poly.pdbx_strand_id
1 'polypeptide(L)'
;MTQDPEIIGPLTFVENADYPYPFAVAKPPRFWMEETSGALNAAVEVFMRSEDLSASQMELLKIYLRQYIERAVITDEADRRRLLGRLDKMRGVRDMERFAEDLSEVGVEPF
;
A
#
# COMPACT_ATOMS: atom_id res chain seq x y z
N MET A 1 -20.20 -14.91 -1.63
CA MET A 1 -19.82 -14.98 -0.20
C MET A 1 -19.29 -13.61 0.14
N THR A 2 -20.01 -12.83 0.93
CA THR A 2 -19.54 -11.49 1.35
C THR A 2 -18.36 -11.73 2.29
N GLN A 3 -17.13 -11.47 1.85
CA GLN A 3 -15.97 -11.59 2.72
C GLN A 3 -16.07 -10.55 3.84
N ASP A 4 -15.74 -10.93 5.06
CA ASP A 4 -15.72 -10.03 6.20
C ASP A 4 -14.71 -8.90 5.98
N PRO A 5 -15.04 -7.65 6.37
CA PRO A 5 -14.11 -6.53 6.24
C PRO A 5 -12.83 -6.80 7.03
N GLU A 6 -11.68 -6.55 6.38
CA GLU A 6 -10.37 -6.67 7.02
C GLU A 6 -9.94 -5.30 7.57
N ILE A 7 -9.65 -5.25 8.87
CA ILE A 7 -9.20 -4.02 9.54
C ILE A 7 -7.68 -4.07 9.72
N ILE A 8 -6.99 -3.05 9.21
CA ILE A 8 -5.53 -2.90 9.33
C ILE A 8 -5.24 -1.50 9.85
N GLY A 9 -4.93 -1.40 11.15
CA GLY A 9 -4.83 -0.11 11.82
C GLY A 9 -6.17 0.65 11.75
N PRO A 10 -6.21 1.90 11.26
CA PRO A 10 -7.44 2.66 11.08
C PRO A 10 -8.18 2.38 9.75
N LEU A 11 -7.62 1.54 8.87
CA LEU A 11 -8.15 1.28 7.53
C LEU A 11 -9.05 0.05 7.51
N THR A 12 -10.14 0.10 6.73
CA THR A 12 -11.09 -1.01 6.59
C THR A 12 -11.21 -1.41 5.13
N PHE A 13 -10.81 -2.63 4.80
CA PHE A 13 -10.79 -3.14 3.43
C PHE A 13 -11.89 -4.17 3.20
N VAL A 14 -12.55 -4.09 2.05
CA VAL A 14 -13.49 -5.11 1.56
C VAL A 14 -13.02 -5.57 0.19
N GLU A 15 -12.89 -6.89 0.01
CA GLU A 15 -12.43 -7.46 -1.25
C GLU A 15 -13.25 -6.94 -2.44
N ASN A 16 -12.55 -6.48 -3.47
CA ASN A 16 -13.16 -6.06 -4.72
C ASN A 16 -12.96 -7.13 -5.79
N ALA A 17 -14.06 -7.78 -6.18
CA ALA A 17 -14.06 -8.81 -7.22
C ALA A 17 -13.66 -8.28 -8.61
N ASP A 18 -13.81 -6.97 -8.86
CA ASP A 18 -13.40 -6.34 -10.12
C ASP A 18 -11.89 -6.08 -10.18
N TYR A 19 -11.19 -6.14 -9.04
CA TYR A 19 -9.75 -5.88 -8.95
C TYR A 19 -9.00 -6.96 -8.14
N PRO A 20 -9.02 -8.22 -8.61
CA PRO A 20 -8.39 -9.33 -7.89
C PRO A 20 -6.86 -9.26 -7.97
N TYR A 21 -6.18 -9.72 -6.91
CA TYR A 21 -4.74 -9.92 -6.97
C TYR A 21 -4.40 -11.09 -7.91
N PRO A 22 -3.55 -10.90 -8.94
CA PRO A 22 -3.39 -11.88 -10.02
C PRO A 22 -2.55 -13.10 -9.64
N PHE A 23 -1.91 -13.09 -8.47
CA PHE A 23 -1.05 -14.16 -8.00
C PHE A 23 -1.73 -14.99 -6.91
N ALA A 24 -1.55 -16.31 -6.98
CA ALA A 24 -2.02 -17.23 -5.95
C ALA A 24 -1.10 -17.16 -4.72
N VAL A 25 -1.54 -16.45 -3.68
CA VAL A 25 -0.85 -16.34 -2.39
C VAL A 25 -1.78 -16.70 -1.25
N ALA A 26 -1.23 -17.12 -0.10
CA ALA A 26 -2.03 -17.51 1.06
C ALA A 26 -2.89 -16.36 1.61
N LYS A 27 -2.38 -15.12 1.52
CA LYS A 27 -3.09 -13.91 1.90
C LYS A 27 -2.75 -12.78 0.91
N PRO A 28 -3.67 -12.41 0.00
CA PRO A 28 -3.39 -11.35 -0.97
C PRO A 28 -3.25 -9.98 -0.30
N PRO A 29 -2.45 -9.08 -0.88
CA PRO A 29 -2.46 -7.67 -0.48
C PRO A 29 -3.83 -7.07 -0.76
N ARG A 30 -4.23 -6.11 0.08
CA ARG A 30 -5.40 -5.28 -0.18
C ARG A 30 -4.99 -4.10 -1.05
N PHE A 31 -5.83 -3.74 -2.01
CA PHE A 31 -5.61 -2.56 -2.84
C PHE A 31 -6.23 -1.33 -2.18
N TRP A 32 -5.68 -0.15 -2.47
CA TRP A 32 -6.20 1.08 -1.86
C TRP A 32 -7.65 1.37 -2.25
N MET A 33 -8.09 0.94 -3.43
CA MET A 33 -9.47 1.06 -3.91
C MET A 33 -10.48 0.17 -3.13
N GLU A 34 -9.98 -0.84 -2.40
CA GLU A 34 -10.80 -1.72 -1.56
C GLU A 34 -11.10 -1.09 -0.19
N GLU A 35 -10.45 0.04 0.13
CA GLU A 35 -10.59 0.72 1.40
C GLU A 35 -11.91 1.49 1.47
N THR A 36 -12.68 1.29 2.55
CA THR A 36 -14.07 1.75 2.66
C THR A 36 -14.29 2.90 3.65
N SER A 37 -13.30 3.23 4.50
CA SER A 37 -13.39 4.42 5.35
C SER A 37 -13.21 5.73 4.56
N GLY A 38 -12.57 5.66 3.38
CA GLY A 38 -12.28 6.79 2.51
C GLY A 38 -11.01 7.55 2.91
N ALA A 39 -10.41 7.25 4.07
CA ALA A 39 -9.22 7.93 4.55
C ALA A 39 -7.99 7.63 3.70
N LEU A 40 -7.84 6.37 3.24
CA LEU A 40 -6.73 6.00 2.37
C LEU A 40 -6.89 6.61 0.98
N ASN A 41 -8.10 6.56 0.41
CA ASN A 41 -8.35 7.15 -0.91
C ASN A 41 -7.97 8.64 -0.94
N ALA A 42 -8.39 9.41 0.08
CA ALA A 42 -8.02 10.81 0.19
C ALA A 42 -6.49 11.04 0.29
N ALA A 43 -5.75 10.14 0.94
CA ALA A 43 -4.28 10.23 1.01
C ALA A 43 -3.62 9.90 -0.33
N VAL A 44 -4.13 8.89 -1.04
CA VAL A 44 -3.66 8.50 -2.39
C VAL A 44 -3.91 9.63 -3.39
N GLU A 45 -5.08 10.25 -3.38
CA GLU A 45 -5.39 11.37 -4.28
C GLU A 45 -4.43 12.56 -4.10
N VAL A 46 -4.08 12.90 -2.86
CA VAL A 46 -3.10 13.96 -2.57
C VAL A 46 -1.70 13.58 -3.07
N PHE A 47 -1.29 12.33 -2.86
CA PHE A 47 -0.04 11.80 -3.40
C PHE A 47 0.00 11.84 -4.94
N MET A 48 -1.08 11.43 -5.61
CA MET A 48 -1.20 11.42 -7.07
C MET A 48 -1.18 12.82 -7.70
N ARG A 49 -1.52 13.85 -6.92
CA ARG A 49 -1.41 15.26 -7.32
C ARG A 49 -0.03 15.86 -7.04
N SER A 50 0.91 15.07 -6.50
CA SER A 50 2.22 15.53 -6.00
C SER A 50 2.10 16.68 -4.99
N GLU A 51 1.03 16.68 -4.19
CA GLU A 51 0.81 17.64 -3.12
C GLU A 51 1.49 17.19 -1.82
N ASP A 52 1.73 18.14 -0.90
CA ASP A 52 2.35 17.83 0.39
C ASP A 52 1.43 16.97 1.25
N LEU A 53 1.91 15.79 1.63
CA LEU A 53 1.22 14.87 2.53
C LEU A 53 1.30 15.36 3.97
N SER A 54 0.16 15.45 4.65
CA SER A 54 0.12 15.60 6.10
C SER A 54 0.71 14.38 6.80
N ALA A 55 1.13 14.53 8.07
CA ALA A 55 1.64 13.42 8.87
C ALA A 55 0.63 12.25 8.95
N SER A 56 -0.66 12.55 9.12
CA SER A 56 -1.70 11.51 9.16
C SER A 56 -1.82 10.76 7.83
N GLN A 57 -1.82 11.46 6.70
CA GLN A 57 -1.88 10.83 5.38
C GLN A 57 -0.64 9.97 5.10
N MET A 58 0.54 10.46 5.50
CA MET A 58 1.79 9.68 5.40
C MET A 58 1.70 8.38 6.19
N GLU A 59 1.18 8.41 7.42
CA GLU A 59 1.02 7.20 8.22
C GLU A 59 0.00 6.23 7.62
N LEU A 60 -1.11 6.72 7.05
CA LEU A 60 -2.07 5.86 6.33
C LEU A 60 -1.43 5.17 5.13
N LEU A 61 -0.69 5.92 4.30
CA LEU A 61 0.04 5.35 3.16
C LEU A 61 1.09 4.34 3.60
N LYS A 62 1.79 4.58 4.71
CA LYS A 62 2.75 3.62 5.27
C LYS A 62 2.08 2.33 5.73
N ILE A 63 0.94 2.40 6.42
CA ILE A 63 0.17 1.22 6.85
C ILE A 63 -0.26 0.42 5.62
N TYR A 64 -0.78 1.11 4.61
CA TYR A 64 -1.19 0.52 3.34
C TYR A 64 -0.02 -0.16 2.61
N LEU A 65 1.10 0.52 2.45
CA LEU A 65 2.26 -0.02 1.75
C LEU A 65 2.91 -1.17 2.51
N ARG A 66 2.93 -1.12 3.85
CA ARG A 66 3.44 -2.21 4.69
C ARG A 66 2.67 -3.50 4.43
N GLN A 67 1.33 -3.46 4.51
CA GLN A 67 0.54 -4.66 4.26
C GLN A 67 0.71 -5.14 2.81
N TYR A 68 0.86 -4.21 1.86
CA TYR A 68 1.06 -4.57 0.47
C TYR A 68 2.38 -5.33 0.29
N ILE A 69 3.49 -4.78 0.78
CA ILE A 69 4.84 -5.38 0.68
C ILE A 69 4.91 -6.72 1.41
N GLU A 70 4.26 -6.83 2.57
CA GLU A 70 4.25 -8.07 3.36
C GLU A 70 3.48 -9.20 2.65
N ARG A 71 2.53 -8.88 1.78
CA ARG A 71 1.61 -9.85 1.17
C ARG A 71 1.83 -10.07 -0.33
N ALA A 72 2.47 -9.12 -0.99
CA ALA A 72 2.79 -9.21 -2.40
C ALA A 72 3.85 -10.30 -2.67
N VAL A 73 3.81 -10.81 -3.90
CA VAL A 73 4.88 -11.64 -4.45
C VAL A 73 6.07 -10.74 -4.74
N ILE A 74 7.12 -10.87 -3.93
CA ILE A 74 8.42 -10.23 -4.14
C ILE A 74 9.44 -11.37 -4.18
N THR A 75 10.13 -11.50 -5.31
CA THR A 75 10.99 -12.65 -5.61
C THR A 75 12.17 -12.77 -4.64
N ASP A 76 12.73 -11.65 -4.18
CA ASP A 76 13.85 -11.61 -3.25
C ASP A 76 13.43 -11.10 -1.86
N GLU A 77 13.72 -11.90 -0.83
CA GLU A 77 13.49 -11.55 0.57
C GLU A 77 14.42 -10.42 1.07
N ALA A 78 15.58 -10.23 0.44
CA ALA A 78 16.42 -9.07 0.67
C ALA A 78 15.73 -7.78 0.22
N ASP A 79 15.04 -7.79 -0.93
CA ASP A 79 14.28 -6.64 -1.42
C ASP A 79 13.10 -6.32 -0.51
N ARG A 80 12.33 -7.32 -0.08
CA ARG A 80 11.25 -7.13 0.90
C ARG A 80 11.76 -6.41 2.15
N ARG A 81 12.86 -6.90 2.75
CA ARG A 81 13.45 -6.31 3.95
C ARG A 81 13.98 -4.89 3.70
N ARG A 82 14.59 -4.65 2.54
CA ARG A 82 15.06 -3.32 2.11
C ARG A 82 13.89 -2.34 2.02
N LEU A 83 12.80 -2.72 1.37
CA LEU A 83 11.60 -1.90 1.18
C LEU A 83 10.94 -1.55 2.51
N LEU A 84 10.73 -2.54 3.39
CA LEU A 84 10.17 -2.31 4.73
C LEU A 84 11.06 -1.39 5.57
N GLY A 85 12.38 -1.56 5.52
CA GLY A 85 13.31 -0.68 6.21
C GLY A 85 13.35 0.76 5.67
N ARG A 86 12.99 0.96 4.40
CA ARG A 86 12.87 2.29 3.78
C ARG A 86 11.56 2.96 4.13
N LEU A 87 10.46 2.21 4.07
CA LEU A 87 9.11 2.63 4.43
C LEU A 87 9.07 3.34 5.79
N ASP A 88 9.76 2.78 6.79
CA ASP A 88 9.82 3.33 8.15
C ASP A 88 10.55 4.68 8.26
N LYS A 89 11.41 5.00 7.29
CA LYS A 89 12.24 6.21 7.29
C LYS A 89 11.63 7.36 6.50
N MET A 90 10.56 7.13 5.73
CA MET A 90 9.95 8.15 4.87
C MET A 90 9.31 9.26 5.69
N ARG A 91 9.46 10.51 5.21
CA ARG A 91 8.99 11.71 5.91
C ARG A 91 8.14 12.64 5.05
N GLY A 92 8.11 12.47 3.73
CA GLY A 92 7.36 13.36 2.85
C GLY A 92 7.05 12.78 1.48
N VAL A 93 6.32 13.56 0.68
CA VAL A 93 5.86 13.16 -0.67
C VAL A 93 7.00 12.74 -1.58
N ARG A 94 8.14 13.44 -1.56
CA ARG A 94 9.32 13.07 -2.36
C ARG A 94 9.93 11.71 -2.00
N ASP A 95 9.87 11.34 -0.72
CA ASP A 95 10.33 10.01 -0.30
C ASP A 95 9.36 8.94 -0.82
N MET A 96 8.06 9.25 -0.82
CA MET A 96 7.00 8.39 -1.33
C MET A 96 7.11 8.18 -2.84
N GLU A 97 7.32 9.24 -3.62
CA GLU A 97 7.53 9.18 -5.08
C GLU A 97 8.72 8.27 -5.41
N ARG A 98 9.87 8.52 -4.77
CA ARG A 98 11.05 7.64 -4.91
C ARG A 98 10.73 6.22 -4.47
N PHE A 99 9.95 6.03 -3.43
CA PHE A 99 9.60 4.68 -2.95
C PHE A 99 8.68 3.94 -3.92
N ALA A 100 7.78 4.63 -4.60
CA ALA A 100 6.98 4.05 -5.67
C ALA A 100 7.88 3.55 -6.83
N GLU A 101 8.92 4.31 -7.19
CA GLU A 101 9.91 3.88 -8.19
C GLU A 101 10.62 2.57 -7.75
N ASP A 102 11.10 2.49 -6.51
CA ASP A 102 11.73 1.26 -5.98
C ASP A 102 10.80 0.05 -5.92
N LEU A 103 9.49 0.26 -5.72
CA LEU A 103 8.50 -0.80 -5.76
C LEU A 103 8.34 -1.32 -7.20
N SER A 104 8.24 -0.42 -8.17
CA SER A 104 8.17 -0.78 -9.59
C SER A 104 9.41 -1.54 -10.06
N GLU A 105 10.60 -1.19 -9.58
CA GLU A 105 11.85 -1.91 -9.88
C GLU A 105 11.81 -3.40 -9.48
N VAL A 106 11.05 -3.75 -8.44
CA VAL A 106 10.87 -5.14 -7.98
C VAL A 106 9.56 -5.77 -8.49
N GLY A 107 8.87 -5.11 -9.41
CA GLY A 107 7.61 -5.58 -10.01
C GLY A 107 6.38 -5.40 -9.13
N VAL A 108 6.41 -4.46 -8.17
CA VAL A 108 5.29 -4.14 -7.28
C VAL A 108 4.69 -2.78 -7.65
N GLU A 109 3.41 -2.77 -7.99
CA GLU A 109 2.67 -1.54 -8.36
C GLU A 109 1.43 -1.40 -7.46
N PRO A 110 1.56 -0.74 -6.30
CA PRO A 110 0.47 -0.62 -5.34
C PRO A 110 -0.41 0.61 -5.59
N PHE A 111 -0.21 1.35 -6.67
CA PHE A 111 -0.85 2.64 -6.94
C PHE A 111 -1.55 2.66 -8.29
#